data_AF-A0A8S9Z951-F1
#
_entry.id   AF-A0A8S9Z951-F1
#
_cell.length_a   1.000
_cell.length_b   1.000
_cell.length_c   1.000
_cell.angle_alpha   90.00
_cell.angle_beta   90.00
_cell.angle_gamma   90.00
#
_symmetry.space_group_name_H-M   'P 1'
#
loop_
_entity.id
_entity.type
_entity.pdbx_description
1 polymer ?
#
loop_
_entity_poly.entity_id
_entity_poly.type
_entity_poly.pdbx_seq_one_letter_code
_entity_poly.pdbx_strand_id
1 'polypeptide(L)'
;MMKFIQYENWGWPCEHLIEQNGRQLTVELHPLESWPFPTTRTHWRIKFCKLTFRWCQVVQLTAGRLRRCMTFAKVKFISSTSAMIVSGKFKDDFAGRRDRAHFCLYLTTRVDDTEFRDGVELTGSLERGNRKKACWETTHYVCIKHK
;
A
#
# COMPACT_ATOMS: atom_id res chain seq x y z
N MET A 1 7.89 8.91 -25.17
CA MET A 1 8.89 9.46 -24.24
C MET A 1 8.42 9.34 -22.78
N MET A 2 8.02 8.15 -22.30
CA MET A 2 7.62 7.91 -20.89
C MET A 2 8.36 6.72 -20.25
N LYS A 3 9.05 5.91 -21.07
CA LYS A 3 9.73 4.68 -20.61
C LYS A 3 11.10 4.94 -19.95
N PHE A 4 11.74 6.09 -20.21
CA PHE A 4 13.07 6.40 -19.69
C PHE A 4 13.05 6.79 -18.20
N ILE A 5 12.07 7.59 -17.76
CA ILE A 5 11.98 8.05 -16.35
C ILE A 5 11.72 6.88 -15.39
N GLN A 6 10.90 5.91 -15.81
CA GLN A 6 10.61 4.73 -14.98
C GLN A 6 11.85 3.83 -14.83
N TYR A 7 12.70 3.74 -15.86
CA TYR A 7 13.95 2.96 -15.82
C TYR A 7 15.01 3.63 -14.91
N GLU A 8 15.03 4.96 -14.86
CA GLU A 8 15.90 5.71 -13.94
C GLU A 8 15.51 5.53 -12.47
N ASN A 9 14.21 5.36 -12.18
CA ASN A 9 13.67 5.24 -10.84
C ASN A 9 13.82 3.83 -10.21
N TRP A 10 14.30 2.84 -10.97
CA TRP A 10 14.51 1.48 -10.46
C TRP A 10 15.53 1.46 -9.33
N GLY A 11 15.10 0.94 -8.17
CA GLY A 11 15.94 0.88 -6.98
C GLY A 11 16.10 2.21 -6.25
N TRP A 12 15.39 3.28 -6.63
CA TRP A 12 15.39 4.52 -5.84
C TRP A 12 14.67 4.32 -4.51
N PRO A 13 15.08 5.04 -3.44
CA PRO A 13 14.37 5.02 -2.17
C PRO A 13 12.90 5.43 -2.37
N CYS A 14 11.97 4.72 -1.71
CA CYS A 14 10.54 5.02 -1.82
C CYS A 14 10.21 6.48 -1.44
N GLU A 15 11.00 7.11 -0.58
CA GLU A 15 10.87 8.53 -0.21
C GLU A 15 10.84 9.43 -1.45
N HIS A 16 11.73 9.19 -2.41
CA HIS A 16 11.86 10.04 -3.59
C HIS A 16 10.62 9.96 -4.48
N LEU A 17 10.10 8.75 -4.71
CA LEU A 17 8.88 8.55 -5.48
C LEU A 17 7.65 9.15 -4.81
N ILE A 18 7.58 9.12 -3.47
CA ILE A 18 6.49 9.76 -2.74
C ILE A 18 6.51 11.28 -2.96
N GLU A 19 7.68 11.89 -3.00
CA GLU A 19 7.81 13.33 -3.26
C GLU A 19 7.39 13.70 -4.68
N GLN A 20 7.83 12.94 -5.68
CA GLN A 20 7.42 13.11 -7.07
C GLN A 20 5.90 12.98 -7.24
N ASN A 21 5.27 12.05 -6.52
CA ASN A 21 3.83 11.82 -6.51
C ASN A 21 3.05 12.80 -5.59
N GLY A 22 3.64 13.94 -5.21
CA GLY A 22 2.96 14.98 -4.43
C GLY A 22 2.54 14.52 -3.03
N ARG A 23 3.26 13.56 -2.45
CA ARG A 23 3.00 12.94 -1.14
C ARG A 23 1.67 12.21 -1.05
N GLN A 24 1.18 11.70 -2.18
CA GLN A 24 -0.02 10.90 -2.25
C GLN A 24 0.19 9.67 -3.15
N LEU A 25 -0.18 8.50 -2.64
CA LEU A 25 -0.18 7.26 -3.40
C LEU A 25 -1.59 6.69 -3.50
N THR A 26 -1.93 6.14 -4.66
CA THR A 26 -3.15 5.35 -4.86
C THR A 26 -2.74 3.90 -5.07
N VAL A 27 -3.19 3.05 -4.17
CA VAL A 27 -2.77 1.67 -4.03
C VAL A 27 -3.88 0.78 -4.51
N GLU A 28 -3.63 0.03 -5.58
CA GLU A 28 -4.55 -0.97 -6.09
C GLU A 28 -4.33 -2.28 -5.35
N LEU A 29 -5.40 -2.86 -4.82
CA LEU A 29 -5.35 -4.09 -4.05
C LEU A 29 -5.96 -5.23 -4.86
N HIS A 30 -5.16 -6.26 -5.12
CA HIS A 30 -5.56 -7.47 -5.80
C HIS A 30 -5.68 -8.60 -4.77
N PRO A 31 -6.90 -9.02 -4.40
CA PRO A 31 -7.11 -10.02 -3.36
C PRO A 31 -6.52 -11.37 -3.76
N LEU A 32 -5.88 -12.04 -2.81
CA LEU A 32 -5.52 -13.45 -2.93
C LEU A 32 -6.74 -14.34 -2.66
N GLU A 33 -6.74 -15.55 -3.21
CA GLU A 33 -7.88 -16.49 -3.15
C GLU A 33 -8.31 -16.83 -1.72
N SER A 34 -7.38 -16.77 -0.75
CA SER A 34 -7.67 -17.08 0.66
C SER A 34 -8.47 -16.00 1.39
N TRP A 35 -8.60 -14.80 0.83
CA TRP A 35 -9.12 -13.65 1.58
C TRP A 35 -10.66 -13.60 1.58
N PRO A 36 -11.34 -13.82 2.73
CA PRO A 36 -12.78 -14.08 2.77
C PRO A 36 -13.65 -12.81 2.87
N PHE A 37 -13.05 -11.62 2.77
CA PHE A 37 -13.76 -10.35 2.94
C PHE A 37 -14.00 -9.64 1.60
N PRO A 38 -15.02 -8.78 1.49
CA PRO A 38 -15.30 -8.08 0.24
C PRO A 38 -14.15 -7.16 -0.16
N THR A 39 -13.56 -7.42 -1.33
CA THR A 39 -12.40 -6.70 -1.90
C THR A 39 -12.65 -6.12 -3.27
N THR A 40 -13.88 -6.24 -3.77
CA THR A 40 -14.24 -5.81 -5.12
C THR A 40 -13.88 -4.33 -5.34
N ARG A 41 -12.84 -4.11 -6.15
CA ARG A 41 -12.28 -2.78 -6.52
C ARG A 41 -11.90 -1.90 -5.32
N THR A 42 -11.35 -2.49 -4.26
CA THR A 42 -10.78 -1.69 -3.17
C THR A 42 -9.47 -1.07 -3.59
N HIS A 43 -9.38 0.25 -3.53
CA HIS A 43 -8.10 0.96 -3.60
C HIS A 43 -7.89 1.73 -2.30
N TRP A 44 -6.65 1.77 -1.84
CA TRP A 44 -6.26 2.58 -0.68
C TRP A 44 -5.63 3.87 -1.16
N ARG A 45 -5.98 4.99 -0.54
CA ARG A 45 -5.28 6.26 -0.74
C ARG A 45 -4.42 6.52 0.46
N ILE A 46 -3.12 6.60 0.22
CA ILE A 46 -2.12 6.93 1.23
C ILE A 46 -1.74 8.39 1.05
N LYS A 47 -1.89 9.20 2.09
CA LYS A 47 -1.48 10.60 2.10
C LYS A 47 -0.44 10.79 3.20
N PHE A 48 0.77 11.15 2.83
CA PHE A 48 1.86 11.35 3.77
C PHE A 48 1.73 12.71 4.45
N CYS A 49 2.16 12.80 5.71
CA CYS A 49 2.15 14.06 6.44
C CYS A 49 3.12 15.07 5.78
N LYS A 50 2.75 16.36 5.75
CA LYS A 50 3.61 17.42 5.18
C LYS A 50 4.89 17.66 6.00
N LEU A 51 4.85 17.35 7.29
CA LEU A 51 5.96 17.59 8.21
C LEU A 51 6.93 16.40 8.31
N THR A 52 6.47 15.18 8.04
CA THR A 52 7.28 13.97 8.19
C THR A 52 6.76 12.84 7.33
N PHE A 53 7.66 12.02 6.79
CA PHE A 53 7.30 10.78 6.09
C PHE A 53 7.03 9.61 7.03
N ARG A 54 7.32 9.73 8.34
CA ARG A 54 7.16 8.64 9.31
C ARG A 54 5.70 8.27 9.61
N TRP A 55 4.77 9.10 9.16
CA TRP A 55 3.34 8.93 9.37
C TRP A 55 2.58 9.24 8.10
N CYS A 56 1.50 8.50 7.87
CA CYS A 56 0.58 8.74 6.78
C CYS A 56 -0.86 8.45 7.19
N GLN A 57 -1.79 9.11 6.51
CA GLN A 57 -3.20 8.79 6.55
C GLN A 57 -3.49 7.75 5.47
N VAL A 58 -4.14 6.65 5.85
CA VAL A 58 -4.58 5.61 4.91
C VAL A 58 -6.10 5.63 4.87
N VAL A 59 -6.66 5.80 3.68
CA VAL A 59 -8.10 5.81 3.43
C VAL A 59 -8.44 4.63 2.54
N GLN A 60 -9.21 3.69 3.08
CA GLN A 60 -9.77 2.59 2.32
C GLN A 60 -11.02 3.05 1.59
N LEU A 61 -11.02 2.88 0.27
CA LEU A 61 -12.15 3.20 -0.60
C LEU A 61 -12.70 1.91 -1.19
N THR A 62 -13.95 1.60 -0.88
CA THR A 62 -14.68 0.46 -1.45
C THR A 62 -15.61 0.95 -2.57
N ALA A 63 -15.75 0.15 -3.64
CA ALA A 63 -16.72 0.43 -4.68
C ALA A 63 -18.15 0.51 -4.08
N GLY A 64 -18.89 1.57 -4.42
CA GLY A 64 -20.23 1.86 -3.87
C GLY A 64 -20.34 3.14 -3.03
N ARG A 65 -19.27 3.95 -2.93
CA ARG A 65 -19.21 5.32 -2.32
C ARG A 65 -19.64 5.47 -0.84
N LEU A 66 -20.29 4.49 -0.21
CA LEU A 66 -20.89 4.66 1.13
C LEU A 66 -19.97 4.35 2.31
N ARG A 67 -18.86 3.61 2.14
CA ARG A 67 -17.98 3.25 3.26
C ARG A 67 -16.54 3.70 2.98
N ARG A 68 -16.11 4.69 3.75
CA ARG A 68 -14.71 5.14 3.82
C ARG A 68 -14.21 4.84 5.22
N CYS A 69 -13.25 3.93 5.32
CA CYS A 69 -12.53 3.71 6.57
C CYS A 69 -11.21 4.48 6.50
N MET A 70 -10.87 5.18 7.57
CA MET A 70 -9.66 6.00 7.66
C MET A 70 -8.86 5.60 8.88
N THR A 71 -7.54 5.64 8.76
CA THR A 71 -6.63 5.45 9.89
C THR A 71 -5.33 6.19 9.67
N PHE A 72 -4.59 6.39 10.76
CA PHE A 72 -3.21 6.86 10.71
C PHE A 72 -2.26 5.69 10.90
N ALA A 73 -1.25 5.63 10.06
CA ALA A 73 -0.29 4.54 9.99
C ALA A 73 1.13 5.06 10.14
N LYS A 74 1.99 4.21 10.71
CA LYS A 74 3.43 4.44 10.79
C LYS A 74 4.08 3.96 9.51
N VAL A 75 5.05 4.72 9.04
CA VAL A 75 5.86 4.40 7.86
C VAL A 75 7.29 4.14 8.31
N LYS A 76 7.86 3.04 7.82
CA LYS A 76 9.28 2.72 7.98
C LYS A 76 9.88 2.49 6.60
N PHE A 77 10.92 3.25 6.28
CA PHE A 77 11.71 3.05 5.07
C PHE A 77 12.84 2.07 5.34
N ILE A 78 13.14 1.26 4.33
CA ILE A 78 14.21 0.27 4.34
C ILE A 78 15.13 0.62 3.17
N SER A 79 16.14 1.42 3.44
CA SER A 79 17.04 1.97 2.41
C SER A 79 17.81 0.88 1.66
N SER A 80 18.15 -0.24 2.32
CA SER A 80 18.90 -1.34 1.70
C SER A 80 18.13 -2.07 0.59
N THR A 81 16.79 -2.07 0.67
CA THR A 81 15.92 -2.77 -0.28
C THR A 81 15.04 -1.82 -1.08
N SER A 82 15.23 -0.51 -0.92
CA SER A 82 14.40 0.52 -1.56
C SER A 82 12.90 0.23 -1.36
N ALA A 83 12.57 -0.12 -0.12
CA ALA A 83 11.23 -0.53 0.27
C ALA A 83 10.69 0.33 1.40
N MET A 84 9.37 0.32 1.57
CA MET A 84 8.70 0.91 2.70
C MET A 84 7.67 -0.04 3.29
N ILE A 85 7.49 0.08 4.60
CA ILE A 85 6.46 -0.61 5.35
C ILE A 85 5.51 0.43 5.92
N VAL A 86 4.23 0.33 5.59
CA VAL A 86 3.15 1.12 6.17
C VAL A 86 2.32 0.22 7.08
N SER A 87 2.32 0.51 8.37
CA SER A 87 1.64 -0.32 9.38
C SER A 87 0.63 0.49 10.18
N GLY A 88 -0.56 -0.07 10.35
CA GLY A 88 -1.65 0.61 11.02
C GLY A 88 -2.77 -0.34 11.41
N LYS A 89 -3.95 0.22 11.70
CA LYS A 89 -5.13 -0.56 12.03
C LYS A 89 -6.42 0.06 11.50
N PHE A 90 -7.28 -0.74 10.91
CA PHE A 90 -8.66 -0.40 10.60
C PHE A 90 -9.56 -1.19 11.56
N LYS A 91 -10.16 -0.52 12.55
CA LYS A 91 -11.04 -1.19 13.52
C LYS A 91 -12.45 -1.39 12.97
N ASP A 92 -12.88 -0.47 12.12
CA ASP A 92 -14.27 -0.34 11.72
C ASP A 92 -14.58 -0.99 10.36
N ASP A 93 -13.54 -1.44 9.63
CA ASP A 93 -13.70 -2.19 8.38
C ASP A 93 -14.15 -3.64 8.66
N PHE A 94 -14.60 -4.34 7.60
CA PHE A 94 -15.13 -5.70 7.73
C PHE A 94 -14.14 -6.68 8.38
N ALA A 95 -12.86 -6.58 8.02
CA ALA A 95 -11.79 -7.39 8.59
C ALA A 95 -11.52 -7.03 10.06
N GLY A 96 -11.51 -5.75 10.40
CA GLY A 96 -11.30 -5.24 11.75
C GLY A 96 -12.34 -5.70 12.74
N ARG A 97 -13.61 -5.72 12.33
CA ARG A 97 -14.72 -6.26 13.15
C ARG A 97 -14.62 -7.77 13.39
N ARG A 98 -13.83 -8.49 12.58
CA ARG A 98 -13.55 -9.94 12.72
C ARG A 98 -12.11 -10.20 13.19
N ASP A 99 -11.62 -9.34 14.07
CA ASP A 99 -10.32 -9.46 14.74
C ASP A 99 -9.10 -9.42 13.80
N ARG A 100 -9.25 -8.89 12.57
CA ARG A 100 -8.14 -8.69 11.60
C ARG A 100 -7.90 -7.22 11.33
N ALA A 101 -7.87 -6.43 12.39
CA ALA A 101 -7.80 -4.96 12.32
C ALA A 101 -6.43 -4.43 11.94
N HIS A 102 -5.34 -5.14 12.28
CA HIS A 102 -3.99 -4.68 11.98
C HIS A 102 -3.68 -4.95 10.52
N PHE A 103 -2.88 -4.07 9.93
CA PHE A 103 -2.34 -4.27 8.61
C PHE A 103 -0.86 -3.92 8.56
N CYS A 104 -0.16 -4.59 7.66
CA CYS A 104 1.22 -4.32 7.28
C CYS A 104 1.26 -4.30 5.74
N LEU A 105 1.48 -3.12 5.18
CA LEU A 105 1.62 -2.94 3.74
C LEU A 105 3.11 -2.81 3.44
N TYR A 106 3.65 -3.75 2.67
CA TYR A 106 5.00 -3.70 2.12
C TYR A 106 4.93 -3.18 0.69
N LEU A 107 5.77 -2.21 0.35
CA LEU A 107 5.91 -1.67 -1.00
C LEU A 107 7.39 -1.54 -1.36
N THR A 108 7.75 -1.83 -2.60
CA THR A 108 9.12 -1.72 -3.11
C THR A 108 9.15 -1.18 -4.53
N THR A 109 10.23 -0.48 -4.87
CA THR A 109 10.54 -0.02 -6.24
C THR A 109 11.14 -1.11 -7.12
N ARG A 110 11.41 -2.30 -6.55
CA ARG A 110 11.88 -3.47 -7.30
C ARG A 110 10.69 -4.16 -7.95
N VAL A 111 10.22 -3.58 -9.04
CA VAL A 111 9.21 -4.17 -9.92
C VAL A 111 9.88 -5.10 -10.93
N ASP A 112 9.17 -6.11 -11.40
CA ASP A 112 9.66 -6.99 -12.47
C ASP A 112 9.40 -6.41 -13.88
N ASP A 113 9.93 -7.06 -14.92
CA ASP A 113 9.80 -6.60 -16.31
C ASP A 113 8.34 -6.62 -16.83
N THR A 114 7.47 -7.44 -16.24
CA THR A 114 6.05 -7.49 -16.61
C THR A 114 5.28 -6.34 -15.97
N GLU A 115 5.46 -6.15 -14.67
CA GLU A 115 4.89 -5.04 -13.89
C GLU A 115 5.34 -3.69 -14.45
N PHE A 116 6.62 -3.59 -14.82
CA PHE A 116 7.17 -2.39 -15.44
C PHE A 116 6.50 -2.08 -16.78
N ARG A 117 6.29 -3.08 -17.63
CA ARG A 117 5.58 -2.91 -18.91
C ARG A 117 4.13 -2.48 -18.71
N ASP A 118 3.53 -2.87 -17.60
CA ASP A 118 2.17 -2.48 -17.18
C ASP A 118 2.12 -1.11 -16.48
N GLY A 119 3.25 -0.40 -16.39
CA GLY A 119 3.35 0.95 -15.83
C GLY A 119 3.31 1.00 -14.30
N VAL A 120 3.63 -0.11 -13.63
CA VAL A 120 3.74 -0.19 -12.17
C VAL A 120 5.06 0.47 -11.72
N GLU A 121 4.96 1.37 -10.74
CA GLU A 121 6.11 2.04 -10.11
C GLU A 121 6.52 1.39 -8.79
N LEU A 122 5.53 0.93 -8.04
CA LEU A 122 5.71 0.25 -6.77
C LEU A 122 4.83 -0.99 -6.73
N THR A 123 5.42 -2.09 -6.30
CA THR A 123 4.74 -3.37 -6.09
C THR A 123 4.90 -3.82 -4.64
N GLY A 124 4.10 -4.78 -4.20
CA GLY A 124 4.30 -5.43 -2.92
C GLY A 124 3.10 -6.22 -2.44
N SER A 125 2.94 -6.28 -1.11
CA SER A 125 1.97 -7.14 -0.47
C SER A 125 1.30 -6.47 0.72
N LEU A 126 0.05 -6.84 0.94
CA LEU A 126 -0.72 -6.42 2.11
C LEU A 126 -0.99 -7.62 3.02
N GLU A 127 -0.53 -7.53 4.24
CA GLU A 127 -0.89 -8.45 5.30
C GLU A 127 -1.97 -7.83 6.20
N ARG A 128 -2.91 -8.67 6.63
CA ARG A 128 -3.92 -8.32 7.64
C ARG A 128 -3.86 -9.33 8.78
N GLY A 129 -4.23 -8.89 9.97
CA GLY A 129 -4.28 -9.80 11.11
C GLY A 129 -4.45 -9.15 12.47
N ASN A 130 -3.98 -9.87 13.48
CA ASN A 130 -3.96 -9.43 14.87
C ASN A 130 -2.55 -9.51 15.44
N ARG A 131 -1.92 -8.34 15.57
CA ARG A 131 -0.58 -8.22 16.14
C ARG A 131 -0.46 -8.83 17.55
N LYS A 132 -1.50 -8.72 18.39
CA LYS A 132 -1.47 -9.25 19.77
C LYS A 132 -1.45 -10.77 19.81
N LYS A 133 -2.06 -11.41 18.81
CA LYS A 133 -2.13 -12.87 18.67
C LYS A 133 -1.04 -13.43 17.76
N ALA A 134 -0.11 -12.59 17.28
CA ALA A 134 0.89 -12.94 16.27
C ALA A 134 0.31 -13.64 15.02
N CYS A 135 -0.95 -13.36 14.69
CA CYS A 135 -1.65 -13.95 13.55
C CYS A 135 -1.62 -12.94 12.41
N TRP A 136 -0.93 -13.30 11.33
CA TRP A 136 -0.81 -12.51 10.12
C TRP A 136 -1.08 -13.40 8.91
N GLU A 137 -1.76 -12.84 7.92
CA GLU A 137 -2.04 -13.51 6.66
C GLU A 137 -1.74 -12.51 5.55
N THR A 138 -1.04 -12.95 4.50
CA THR A 138 -0.92 -12.18 3.27
C THR A 138 -2.26 -12.24 2.54
N THR A 139 -2.82 -11.08 2.24
CA THR A 139 -4.22 -10.97 1.79
C THR A 139 -4.37 -10.42 0.39
N HIS A 140 -3.45 -9.55 -0.01
CA HIS A 140 -3.47 -8.93 -1.33
C HIS A 140 -2.06 -8.82 -1.88
N TYR A 141 -1.96 -9.02 -3.19
CA TYR A 141 -0.92 -8.40 -3.98
C TYR A 141 -1.28 -6.92 -4.20
N VAL A 142 -0.27 -6.07 -4.29
CA VAL A 142 -0.44 -4.62 -4.31
C VAL A 142 0.37 -4.01 -5.41
N CYS A 143 -0.23 -3.09 -6.17
CA CYS A 143 0.49 -2.29 -7.14
C CYS A 143 0.08 -0.81 -7.08
N ILE A 144 1.01 0.05 -7.48
CA ILE A 144 0.82 1.49 -7.66
C ILE A 144 1.31 1.80 -9.06
N LYS A 145 0.41 2.34 -9.88
CA LYS A 145 0.70 2.73 -11.25
C LYS A 145 0.97 4.23 -11.35
N HIS A 146 1.83 4.60 -12.29
CA HIS A 146 1.99 6.00 -12.67
C HIS A 146 0.66 6.53 -13.22
N LYS A 147 0.33 7.79 -12.92
CA LYS A 147 -0.90 8.43 -13.42
C LYS A 147 -0.70 9.12 -14.75
#